data_AF-A0A522PQM3-F1
#
_entry.id   AF-A0A522PQM3-F1
#
_cell.length_a   1.000
_cell.length_b   1.000
_cell.length_c   1.000
_cell.angle_alpha   90.00
_cell.angle_beta   90.00
_cell.angle_gamma   90.00
#
_symmetry.space_group_name_H-M   'P 1'
#
loop_
_entity.id
_entity.type
_entity.pdbx_description
1 polymer ?
#
loop_
_entity_poly.entity_id
_entity_poly.type
_entity_poly.pdbx_seq_one_letter_code
_entity_poly.pdbx_strand_id
1 'polypeptide(L)'
;MSFTTIDAVAAHYPGFQRGVTNQNPADTQIQTWIDNQAVRITALATARGFDLTSLAAANPPAQALLALMNENAAAADLGDALYSMLGPGAATQGWANPNTLRKSFENMMTELGQGAYDKLFVAAARTGDVYPAFGGVAGQETDPTGPELDSNLAFRKNDVY
;
A
#
# COMPACT_ATOMS: atom_id res chain seq x y z
N MET A 1 -3.19 -15.67 9.53
CA MET A 1 -2.50 -15.50 8.23
C MET A 1 -1.60 -14.30 8.39
N SER A 2 -0.29 -14.46 8.25
CA SER A 2 0.68 -13.36 8.24
C SER A 2 0.87 -12.86 6.81
N PHE A 3 1.14 -11.57 6.64
CA PHE A 3 1.40 -10.99 5.31
C PHE A 3 2.90 -10.83 5.01
N THR A 4 3.75 -10.92 6.04
CA THR A 4 5.19 -10.76 5.95
C THR A 4 5.91 -11.91 6.68
N THR A 5 7.24 -11.89 6.64
CA THR A 5 8.12 -12.90 7.24
C THR A 5 9.02 -12.28 8.31
N ILE A 6 9.52 -13.10 9.22
CA ILE A 6 10.49 -12.68 10.23
C ILE A 6 11.78 -12.16 9.54
N ASP A 7 12.20 -12.78 8.44
CA ASP A 7 13.37 -12.35 7.66
C ASP A 7 13.21 -10.92 7.14
N ALA A 8 12.04 -10.59 6.58
CA ALA A 8 11.76 -9.24 6.07
C ALA A 8 11.76 -8.20 7.20
N VAL A 9 11.14 -8.51 8.35
CA VAL A 9 11.14 -7.63 9.53
C VAL A 9 12.56 -7.41 10.06
N ALA A 10 13.37 -8.46 10.14
CA ALA A 10 14.73 -8.38 10.65
C ALA A 10 15.69 -7.61 9.74
N ALA A 11 15.42 -7.56 8.43
CA ALA A 11 16.25 -6.84 7.47
C ALA A 11 16.34 -5.33 7.75
N HIS A 12 15.37 -4.76 8.49
CA HIS A 12 15.38 -3.36 8.94
C HIS A 12 16.43 -3.05 10.02
N TYR A 13 17.01 -4.08 10.63
CA TYR A 13 17.98 -3.97 11.71
C TYR A 13 19.26 -4.75 11.39
N PRO A 14 20.11 -4.25 10.47
CA PRO A 14 21.37 -4.90 10.14
C PRO A 14 22.21 -5.26 11.36
N GLY A 15 22.73 -6.47 11.41
CA GLY A 15 23.52 -6.97 12.55
C GLY A 15 22.70 -7.55 13.71
N PHE A 16 21.36 -7.48 13.67
CA PHE A 16 20.51 -8.27 14.56
C PHE A 16 20.72 -9.78 14.30
N GLN A 17 21.27 -10.49 15.28
CA GLN A 17 21.59 -11.91 15.15
C GLN A 17 20.35 -12.76 15.38
N ARG A 18 19.87 -13.40 14.30
CA ARG A 18 18.73 -14.31 14.32
C ARG A 18 19.13 -15.78 14.29
N GLY A 19 18.25 -16.64 14.80
CA GLY A 19 18.42 -18.09 14.83
C GLY A 19 19.54 -18.57 15.76
N VAL A 20 20.08 -17.69 16.61
CA VAL A 20 21.16 -18.01 17.56
C VAL A 20 20.60 -18.42 18.93
N THR A 21 21.36 -19.23 19.66
CA THR A 21 21.03 -19.56 21.05
C THR A 21 20.95 -18.28 21.89
N ASN A 22 19.84 -18.10 22.62
CA ASN A 22 19.53 -16.91 23.41
C ASN A 22 19.31 -15.62 22.60
N GLN A 23 18.87 -15.72 21.34
CA GLN A 23 18.37 -14.57 20.58
C GLN A 23 17.34 -13.78 21.39
N ASN A 24 17.48 -12.45 21.44
CA ASN A 24 16.54 -11.55 22.09
C ASN A 24 16.36 -10.26 21.25
N PRO A 25 15.14 -9.94 20.77
CA PRO A 25 13.89 -10.67 20.94
C PRO A 25 13.86 -11.99 20.17
N ALA A 26 13.26 -13.03 20.76
CA ALA A 26 13.15 -14.35 20.13
C ALA A 26 12.24 -14.32 18.87
N ASP A 27 12.49 -15.20 17.91
CA ASP A 27 11.68 -15.30 16.68
C ASP A 27 10.19 -15.54 16.97
N THR A 28 9.85 -16.24 18.05
CA THR A 28 8.46 -16.43 18.50
C THR A 28 7.79 -15.11 18.91
N GLN A 29 8.55 -14.19 19.52
CA GLN A 29 8.07 -12.86 19.87
C GLN A 29 7.86 -12.01 18.62
N ILE A 30 8.80 -12.07 17.66
CA ILE A 30 8.69 -11.35 16.39
C ILE A 30 7.48 -11.86 15.59
N GLN A 31 7.27 -13.18 15.55
CA GLN A 31 6.11 -13.77 14.91
C GLN A 31 4.80 -13.30 15.55
N THR A 32 4.76 -13.19 16.89
CA THR A 32 3.59 -12.66 17.60
C THR A 32 3.27 -11.23 17.19
N TRP A 33 4.28 -10.37 17.02
CA TRP A 33 4.07 -9.01 16.51
C TRP A 33 3.51 -9.03 15.08
N ILE A 34 4.10 -9.81 14.18
CA ILE A 34 3.61 -9.98 12.79
C ILE A 34 2.14 -10.40 12.77
N ASP A 35 1.77 -11.38 13.59
CA ASP A 35 0.41 -11.92 13.62
C ASP A 35 -0.60 -10.89 14.16
N ASN A 36 -0.24 -10.16 15.22
CA ASN A 36 -1.10 -9.11 15.78
C ASN A 36 -1.35 -7.99 14.76
N GLN A 37 -0.32 -7.55 14.04
CA GLN A 37 -0.48 -6.52 13.00
C GLN A 37 -1.25 -7.07 11.80
N ALA A 38 -1.05 -8.34 11.43
CA ALA A 38 -1.83 -8.99 10.37
C ALA A 38 -3.33 -9.00 10.68
N VAL A 39 -3.72 -9.26 11.93
CA VAL A 39 -5.13 -9.24 12.35
C VAL A 39 -5.74 -7.85 12.16
N ARG A 40 -5.01 -6.78 12.53
CA ARG A 40 -5.49 -5.40 12.36
C ARG A 40 -5.69 -5.03 10.89
N ILE A 41 -4.73 -5.39 10.05
CA ILE A 41 -4.79 -5.17 8.60
C ILE A 41 -5.96 -5.96 8.00
N THR A 42 -6.10 -7.23 8.38
CA THR A 42 -7.18 -8.11 7.93
C THR A 42 -8.54 -7.55 8.31
N ALA A 43 -8.72 -7.10 9.56
CA ALA A 43 -9.97 -6.53 10.02
C ALA A 43 -10.39 -5.31 9.18
N LEU A 44 -9.46 -4.40 8.89
CA LEU A 44 -9.75 -3.23 8.06
C LEU A 44 -10.03 -3.60 6.60
N ALA A 45 -9.21 -4.47 6.00
CA ALA A 45 -9.40 -4.91 4.62
C ALA A 45 -10.73 -5.65 4.43
N THR A 46 -11.12 -6.52 5.38
CA THR A 46 -12.43 -7.19 5.37
C THR A 46 -13.57 -6.20 5.57
N ALA A 47 -13.43 -5.19 6.45
CA ALA A 47 -14.43 -4.14 6.62
C ALA A 47 -14.64 -3.29 5.34
N ARG A 48 -13.60 -3.16 4.52
CA ARG A 48 -13.66 -2.55 3.17
C ARG A 48 -14.26 -3.48 2.11
N GLY A 49 -14.52 -4.74 2.43
CA GLY A 49 -15.09 -5.73 1.52
C GLY A 49 -14.08 -6.39 0.58
N PHE A 50 -12.78 -6.36 0.89
CA PHE A 50 -11.76 -7.02 0.08
C PHE A 50 -11.75 -8.54 0.35
N ASP A 51 -11.70 -9.32 -0.72
CA ASP A 51 -11.44 -10.76 -0.61
C ASP A 51 -9.93 -11.01 -0.51
N LEU A 52 -9.52 -11.55 0.64
CA LEU A 52 -8.12 -11.87 0.92
C LEU A 52 -7.80 -13.35 0.63
N THR A 53 -8.81 -14.14 0.24
CA THR A 53 -8.64 -15.55 -0.08
C THR A 53 -7.77 -15.70 -1.31
N SER A 54 -6.67 -16.45 -1.20
CA SER A 54 -5.71 -16.64 -2.29
C SER A 54 -5.13 -15.34 -2.88
N LEU A 55 -5.15 -14.23 -2.12
CA LEU A 55 -4.74 -12.90 -2.59
C LEU A 55 -3.34 -12.91 -3.20
N ALA A 56 -2.40 -13.63 -2.57
CA ALA A 56 -1.03 -13.75 -3.04
C ALA A 56 -0.92 -14.30 -4.48
N ALA A 57 -1.82 -15.20 -4.88
CA ALA A 57 -1.84 -15.78 -6.22
C ALA A 57 -2.69 -14.94 -7.19
N ALA A 58 -3.85 -14.46 -6.74
CA ALA A 58 -4.79 -13.74 -7.60
C ALA A 58 -4.37 -12.28 -7.86
N ASN A 59 -3.68 -11.65 -6.91
CA ASN A 59 -3.32 -10.24 -6.95
C ASN A 59 -2.03 -9.95 -6.16
N PRO A 60 -0.86 -10.33 -6.71
CA PRO A 60 0.43 -10.11 -6.05
C PRO A 60 0.71 -8.65 -5.63
N PRO A 61 0.32 -7.60 -6.40
CA PRO A 61 0.52 -6.21 -5.97
C PRO A 61 -0.26 -5.86 -4.69
N ALA A 62 -1.52 -6.28 -4.58
CA ALA A 62 -2.31 -6.07 -3.36
C ALA A 62 -1.71 -6.84 -2.17
N GLN A 63 -1.25 -8.08 -2.38
CA GLN A 63 -0.54 -8.84 -1.36
C GLN A 63 0.74 -8.11 -0.89
N ALA A 64 1.52 -7.54 -1.83
CA ALA A 64 2.74 -6.81 -1.51
C ALA A 64 2.47 -5.56 -0.67
N LEU A 65 1.37 -4.85 -0.92
CA LEU A 65 0.94 -3.73 -0.08
C LEU A 65 0.65 -4.19 1.36
N LEU A 66 -0.16 -5.24 1.54
CA LEU A 66 -0.49 -5.75 2.87
C LEU A 66 0.76 -6.30 3.59
N ALA A 67 1.69 -6.88 2.85
CA ALA A 67 2.98 -7.33 3.36
C ALA A 67 3.82 -6.16 3.89
N LEU A 68 3.94 -5.07 3.12
CA LEU A 68 4.67 -3.86 3.51
C LEU A 68 4.05 -3.20 4.76
N MET A 69 2.73 -3.14 4.84
CA MET A 69 2.03 -2.62 6.02
C MET A 69 2.37 -3.44 7.27
N ASN A 70 2.30 -4.76 7.17
CA ASN A 70 2.61 -5.66 8.26
C ASN A 70 4.09 -5.54 8.68
N GLU A 71 4.97 -5.53 7.69
CA GLU A 71 6.42 -5.39 7.87
C GLU A 71 6.77 -4.09 8.62
N ASN A 72 6.26 -2.94 8.19
CA ASN A 72 6.55 -1.67 8.85
C ASN A 72 6.09 -1.65 10.32
N ALA A 73 4.92 -2.21 10.60
CA ALA A 73 4.41 -2.27 11.97
C ALA A 73 5.24 -3.21 12.86
N ALA A 74 5.49 -4.44 12.40
CA ALA A 74 6.27 -5.41 13.16
C ALA A 74 7.75 -5.00 13.30
N ALA A 75 8.33 -4.35 12.28
CA ALA A 75 9.66 -3.78 12.35
C ALA A 75 9.72 -2.65 13.38
N ALA A 76 8.72 -1.76 13.44
CA ALA A 76 8.66 -0.75 14.49
C ALA A 76 8.64 -1.37 15.90
N ASP A 77 7.88 -2.44 16.11
CA ASP A 77 7.81 -3.14 17.40
C ASP A 77 9.15 -3.84 17.75
N LEU A 78 9.82 -4.46 16.78
CA LEU A 78 11.16 -5.03 16.96
C LEU A 78 12.18 -3.93 17.29
N GLY A 79 12.14 -2.81 16.57
CA GLY A 79 13.00 -1.67 16.82
C GLY A 79 12.86 -1.15 18.24
N ASP A 80 11.63 -0.86 18.70
CA ASP A 80 11.42 -0.38 20.07
C ASP A 80 11.98 -1.34 21.13
N ALA A 81 11.83 -2.65 20.92
CA ALA A 81 12.43 -3.65 21.81
C ALA A 81 13.97 -3.59 21.78
N LEU A 82 14.58 -3.50 20.60
CA LEU A 82 16.04 -3.41 20.45
C LEU A 82 16.60 -2.12 21.09
N TYR A 83 15.97 -0.98 20.82
CA TYR A 83 16.37 0.31 21.39
C TYR A 83 16.20 0.33 22.92
N SER A 84 15.12 -0.27 23.44
CA SER A 84 14.90 -0.36 24.88
C SER A 84 15.92 -1.25 25.59
N MET A 85 16.38 -2.33 24.96
CA MET A 85 17.35 -3.25 25.57
C MET A 85 18.79 -2.74 25.50
N LEU A 86 19.16 -2.11 24.39
CA LEU A 86 20.55 -1.72 24.15
C LEU A 86 20.87 -0.30 24.64
N GLY A 87 19.84 0.52 24.89
CA GLY A 87 19.98 1.87 25.43
C GLY A 87 20.38 2.93 24.38
N PRO A 88 20.46 4.20 24.80
CA PRO A 88 20.78 5.32 23.92
C PRO A 88 22.21 5.18 23.39
N GLY A 89 22.37 5.16 22.05
CA GLY A 89 23.66 5.06 21.37
C GLY A 89 23.98 3.70 20.74
N ALA A 90 23.13 2.69 20.96
CA ALA A 90 23.31 1.36 20.36
C ALA A 90 22.78 1.23 18.93
N ALA A 91 22.09 2.25 18.42
CA ALA A 91 21.67 2.29 17.03
C ALA A 91 22.89 2.21 16.12
N THR A 92 23.08 1.07 15.48
CA THR A 92 24.14 0.93 14.48
C THR A 92 23.73 1.65 13.19
N GLN A 93 24.73 2.01 12.39
CA GLN A 93 24.49 2.65 11.10
C GLN A 93 23.56 1.78 10.24
N GLY A 94 22.47 2.36 9.75
CA GLY A 94 21.52 1.68 8.86
C GLY A 94 20.33 1.02 9.56
N TRP A 95 20.20 1.11 10.88
CA TRP A 95 18.96 0.72 11.56
C TRP A 95 17.80 1.63 11.19
N ALA A 96 16.65 1.03 10.89
CA ALA A 96 15.43 1.78 10.64
C ALA A 96 14.94 2.47 11.93
N ASN A 97 14.43 3.70 11.78
CA ASN A 97 13.83 4.43 12.90
C ASN A 97 12.42 3.88 13.20
N PRO A 98 12.17 3.32 14.40
CA PRO A 98 10.87 2.72 14.74
C PRO A 98 9.70 3.71 14.63
N ASN A 99 9.92 4.98 14.98
CA ASN A 99 8.88 6.01 14.90
C ASN A 99 8.50 6.33 13.44
N THR A 100 9.48 6.32 12.54
CA THR A 100 9.23 6.52 11.10
C THR A 100 8.43 5.35 10.52
N LEU A 101 8.80 4.12 10.88
CA LEU A 101 8.09 2.90 10.45
C LEU A 101 6.65 2.87 10.97
N ARG A 102 6.45 3.19 12.25
CA ARG A 102 5.11 3.27 12.86
C ARG A 102 4.23 4.31 12.19
N LYS A 103 4.76 5.51 11.96
CA LYS A 103 4.04 6.55 11.23
C LYS A 103 3.69 6.13 9.79
N SER A 104 4.60 5.43 9.10
CA SER A 104 4.32 4.89 7.77
C SER A 104 3.19 3.87 7.80
N PHE A 105 3.20 2.94 8.76
CA PHE A 105 2.11 1.99 8.96
C PHE A 105 0.77 2.68 9.24
N GLU A 106 0.74 3.67 10.13
CA GLU A 106 -0.47 4.42 10.47
C GLU A 106 -1.04 5.15 9.25
N ASN A 107 -0.18 5.81 8.46
CA ASN A 107 -0.59 6.46 7.21
C ASN A 107 -1.19 5.44 6.23
N MET A 108 -0.55 4.29 6.02
CA MET A 108 -1.07 3.26 5.13
C MET A 108 -2.40 2.66 5.63
N MET A 109 -2.57 2.49 6.94
CA MET A 109 -3.85 2.08 7.53
C MET A 109 -4.95 3.12 7.28
N THR A 110 -4.64 4.41 7.42
CA THR A 110 -5.57 5.50 7.08
C THR A 110 -5.94 5.48 5.60
N GLU A 111 -4.95 5.38 4.70
CA GLU A 111 -5.15 5.32 3.26
C GLU A 111 -5.98 4.10 2.83
N LEU A 112 -5.73 2.93 3.44
CA LEU A 112 -6.53 1.72 3.25
C LEU A 112 -7.98 1.92 3.69
N GLY A 113 -8.19 2.56 4.84
CA GLY A 113 -9.51 2.90 5.34
C GLY A 113 -10.26 3.91 4.47
N GLN A 114 -9.54 4.84 3.85
CA GLN A 114 -10.08 5.86 2.95
C GLN A 114 -10.33 5.36 1.52
N GLY A 115 -9.76 4.20 1.15
CA GLY A 115 -9.93 3.63 -0.18
C GLY A 115 -8.91 4.07 -1.21
N ALA A 116 -7.79 4.68 -0.78
CA ALA A 116 -6.70 5.06 -1.68
C ALA A 116 -6.16 3.86 -2.48
N TYR A 117 -6.34 2.65 -1.94
CA TYR A 117 -5.89 1.39 -2.53
C TYR A 117 -6.97 0.59 -3.24
N ASP A 118 -8.20 1.12 -3.41
CA ASP A 118 -9.31 0.36 -4.00
C ASP A 118 -9.00 -0.16 -5.40
N LYS A 119 -8.24 0.60 -6.21
CA LYS A 119 -7.79 0.19 -7.54
C LYS A 119 -6.96 -1.10 -7.52
N LEU A 120 -6.27 -1.37 -6.41
CA LEU A 120 -5.51 -2.61 -6.25
C LEU A 120 -6.46 -3.78 -6.03
N PHE A 121 -7.45 -3.66 -5.15
CA PHE A 121 -8.30 -4.78 -4.71
C PHE A 121 -9.56 -5.00 -5.56
N VAL A 122 -10.13 -3.95 -6.14
CA VAL A 122 -11.43 -3.99 -6.83
C VAL A 122 -11.22 -3.74 -8.33
N ALA A 123 -11.50 -4.74 -9.16
CA ALA A 123 -11.36 -4.62 -10.62
C ALA A 123 -12.22 -3.47 -11.19
N ALA A 124 -13.43 -3.27 -10.66
CA ALA A 124 -14.32 -2.19 -11.06
C ALA A 124 -13.82 -0.78 -10.70
N ALA A 125 -12.91 -0.63 -9.73
CA ALA A 125 -12.33 0.66 -9.37
C ALA A 125 -11.23 1.12 -10.34
N ARG A 126 -10.75 0.22 -11.22
CA ARG A 126 -9.66 0.49 -12.18
C ARG A 126 -10.10 1.31 -13.40
N THR A 127 -11.40 1.60 -13.56
CA THR A 127 -11.98 2.18 -14.79
C THR A 127 -12.03 3.71 -14.84
N GLY A 128 -11.64 4.42 -13.77
CA GLY A 128 -11.86 5.87 -13.67
C GLY A 128 -10.67 6.79 -13.92
N ASP A 129 -9.43 6.31 -13.89
CA ASP A 129 -8.27 7.17 -14.16
C ASP A 129 -7.04 6.29 -14.44
N VAL A 130 -6.90 5.95 -15.72
CA VAL A 130 -5.62 5.78 -16.39
C VAL A 130 -5.72 6.77 -17.55
N TYR A 131 -4.67 7.55 -17.78
CA TYR A 131 -4.44 8.45 -18.92
C TYR A 131 -4.79 9.94 -18.70
N PRO A 132 -3.91 10.88 -19.11
CA PRO A 132 -4.31 11.73 -20.21
C PRO A 132 -4.33 10.85 -21.45
N ALA A 133 -5.49 10.60 -22.04
CA ALA A 133 -5.59 9.85 -23.28
C ALA A 133 -4.88 10.68 -24.37
N PHE A 134 -3.57 10.53 -24.52
CA PHE A 134 -2.85 10.87 -25.74
C PHE A 134 -3.17 9.76 -26.75
N GLY A 135 -4.42 9.82 -27.18
CA GLY A 135 -5.07 8.91 -28.09
C GLY A 135 -6.30 9.60 -28.67
N GLY A 136 -6.21 10.92 -28.91
CA GLY A 136 -6.98 11.48 -30.00
C GLY A 136 -6.58 10.70 -31.24
N VAL A 137 -7.49 9.87 -31.75
CA VAL A 137 -7.39 9.48 -33.15
C VAL A 137 -7.53 10.78 -33.92
N ALA A 138 -6.46 11.23 -34.55
CA ALA A 138 -6.57 12.26 -35.57
C ALA A 138 -7.53 11.74 -36.64
N GLY A 139 -8.75 12.28 -36.68
CA GLY A 139 -9.69 12.07 -37.78
C GLY A 139 -10.81 11.03 -37.59
N GLN A 140 -11.24 10.68 -36.36
CA GLN A 140 -12.56 10.02 -36.24
C GLN A 140 -13.68 11.06 -36.14
N GLU A 141 -14.06 11.55 -37.31
CA GLU A 141 -15.41 12.04 -37.55
C GLU A 141 -16.38 10.89 -37.25
N THR A 142 -17.21 11.05 -36.22
CA THR A 142 -18.39 10.19 -36.05
C THR A 142 -19.35 10.49 -37.20
N ASP A 143 -19.61 9.44 -37.98
CA ASP A 143 -20.50 9.32 -39.13
C ASP A 143 -21.85 10.08 -38.99
N PRO A 144 -22.38 10.70 -40.07
CA PRO A 144 -23.30 11.83 -40.05
C PRO A 144 -24.80 11.44 -40.13
N THR A 145 -25.25 10.40 -39.43
CA THR A 145 -26.69 10.01 -39.48
C THR A 145 -27.50 10.37 -38.24
N GLY A 146 -27.00 11.26 -37.38
CA GLY A 146 -27.82 11.90 -36.34
C GLY A 146 -28.33 13.26 -36.85
N PRO A 147 -29.64 13.57 -36.82
CA PRO A 147 -30.14 14.85 -37.29
C PRO A 147 -29.45 15.99 -36.53
N GLU A 148 -28.64 16.76 -37.25
CA GLU A 148 -27.99 17.97 -36.78
C GLU A 148 -29.05 18.96 -36.30
N LEU A 149 -29.22 19.06 -34.99
CA LEU A 149 -29.87 20.19 -34.36
C LEU A 149 -28.84 20.92 -33.49
N ASP A 150 -28.20 21.87 -34.17
CA ASP A 150 -28.04 23.23 -33.68
C ASP A 150 -26.93 23.49 -32.65
N SER A 151 -25.67 23.22 -33.03
CA SER A 151 -24.48 23.67 -32.28
C SER A 151 -23.85 24.95 -32.83
N ASN A 152 -24.42 25.58 -33.87
CA ASN A 152 -23.86 26.79 -34.49
C ASN A 152 -24.34 28.12 -33.88
N LEU A 153 -25.06 28.11 -32.75
CA LEU A 153 -25.42 29.35 -32.04
C LEU A 153 -24.36 29.87 -31.05
N ALA A 154 -23.35 29.08 -30.67
CA ALA A 154 -22.48 29.44 -29.54
C ALA A 154 -21.19 30.22 -29.90
N PHE A 155 -20.77 30.23 -31.16
CA PHE A 155 -19.56 30.94 -31.60
C PHE A 155 -19.84 31.84 -32.80
N ARG A 156 -20.57 32.95 -32.56
CA ARG A 156 -20.54 34.10 -33.46
C ARG A 156 -19.12 34.69 -33.45
N LYS A 157 -18.26 34.14 -34.31
CA LYS A 157 -16.98 34.75 -34.70
C LYS A 157 -17.03 35.13 -36.17
N ASN A 158 -18.06 35.88 -36.54
CA ASN A 158 -18.14 36.65 -37.78
C ASN A 158 -18.95 37.91 -37.46
N ASP A 159 -18.29 38.85 -36.79
CA ASP A 159 -18.70 40.24 -36.76
C ASP A 159 -17.51 41.03 -37.29
N VAL A 160 -17.50 41.24 -38.61
CA VAL A 160 -16.55 42.10 -39.31
C VAL A 160 -17.30 42.82 -40.42
N TYR A 161 -17.61 44.09 -40.13
CA TYR A 161 -18.00 45.23 -40.98
C TYR A 161 -19.13 45.09 -41.99
#